data_AF-A0A7C2ZQA9-F1
#
_entry.id   AF-A0A7C2ZQA9-F1
#
_cell.length_a   1.000
_cell.length_b   1.000
_cell.length_c   1.000
_cell.angle_alpha   90.00
_cell.angle_beta   90.00
_cell.angle_gamma   90.00
#
_symmetry.space_group_name_H-M   'P 1'
#
loop_
_entity.id
_entity.type
_entity.pdbx_description
1 polymer ?
#
loop_
_entity_poly.entity_id
_entity_poly.type
_entity_poly.pdbx_seq_one_letter_code
_entity_poly.pdbx_strand_id
1 'polypeptide(L)'
;MYIEPDRLPDLRRCERLPWIKPLIEHPAEVETLAWDYEEGDQTIKTYVWIKDYDFVVIMKKYPDGQRRLITSFYVDSAYTKQDFERKYANRT
;
A
#
# COMPACT_ATOMS: atom_id res chain seq x y z
N MET A 1 -0.99 -24.16 -26.20
CA MET A 1 -0.40 -24.82 -25.03
C MET A 1 -0.06 -23.71 -24.04
N TYR A 2 -0.85 -23.54 -22.98
CA TYR A 2 -0.53 -22.56 -21.94
C TYR A 2 0.60 -23.15 -21.10
N ILE A 3 1.78 -22.52 -21.15
CA ILE A 3 2.87 -22.84 -20.24
C ILE A 3 2.49 -22.19 -18.92
N GLU A 4 2.13 -22.99 -17.92
CA GLU A 4 1.99 -22.50 -16.55
C GLU A 4 3.33 -21.86 -16.16
N PRO A 5 3.38 -20.56 -15.81
CA PRO A 5 4.61 -19.97 -15.33
C PRO A 5 5.05 -20.75 -14.09
N ASP A 6 6.36 -21.01 -14.01
CA ASP A 6 6.98 -21.67 -12.87
C ASP A 6 6.46 -21.03 -11.57
N ARG A 7 5.94 -21.83 -10.63
CA ARG A 7 5.35 -21.36 -9.35
C ARG A 7 6.42 -20.89 -8.35
N LEU A 8 7.37 -20.11 -8.84
CA LEU A 8 8.47 -19.57 -8.07
C LEU A 8 8.02 -18.29 -7.37
N PRO A 9 8.51 -18.05 -6.14
CA PRO A 9 8.25 -16.80 -5.45
C PRO A 9 8.91 -15.62 -6.18
N ASP A 10 8.21 -14.49 -6.23
CA ASP A 10 8.80 -13.22 -6.64
C ASP A 10 9.79 -12.77 -5.56
N LEU A 11 11.09 -12.95 -5.83
CA LEU A 11 12.14 -12.64 -4.88
C LEU A 11 12.20 -11.14 -4.53
N ARG A 12 11.90 -10.24 -5.48
CA ARG A 12 11.87 -8.79 -5.22
C ARG A 12 10.76 -8.41 -4.26
N ARG A 13 9.60 -9.04 -4.40
CA ARG A 13 8.49 -8.94 -3.45
C ARG A 13 8.88 -9.51 -2.07
N CYS A 14 9.54 -10.66 -2.04
CA CYS A 14 9.96 -11.32 -0.79
C CYS A 14 10.97 -10.50 0.02
N GLU A 15 11.95 -9.86 -0.63
CA GLU A 15 12.96 -8.99 0.00
C GLU A 15 12.35 -7.89 0.89
N ARG A 16 11.12 -7.47 0.61
CA ARG A 16 10.45 -6.31 1.22
C ARG A 16 9.30 -6.68 2.15
N LEU A 17 9.02 -7.97 2.35
CA LEU A 17 8.11 -8.42 3.39
C LEU A 17 8.47 -7.85 4.78
N PRO A 18 9.77 -7.74 5.16
CA PRO A 18 10.15 -7.12 6.43
C PRO A 18 9.77 -5.64 6.56
N TRP A 19 9.52 -4.93 5.44
CA TRP A 19 9.19 -3.51 5.45
C TRP A 19 7.75 -3.24 5.90
N ILE A 20 6.86 -4.24 5.80
CA ILE A 20 5.43 -4.07 6.08
C ILE A 20 5.21 -3.70 7.55
N LYS A 21 5.87 -4.40 8.48
CA LYS A 21 5.73 -4.17 9.93
C LYS A 21 6.13 -2.74 10.34
N PRO A 22 7.35 -2.24 10.04
CA PRO A 22 7.73 -0.89 10.44
C PRO A 22 6.85 0.18 9.80
N LEU A 23 6.36 -0.01 8.56
CA LEU A 23 5.41 0.92 7.94
C LEU A 23 4.06 0.98 8.65
N ILE A 24 3.60 -0.12 9.24
CA ILE A 24 2.36 -0.15 10.02
C ILE A 24 2.57 0.46 11.41
N GLU A 25 3.71 0.19 12.05
CA GLU A 25 4.01 0.65 13.42
C GLU A 25 4.45 2.13 13.48
N HIS A 26 5.09 2.62 12.41
CA HIS A 26 5.63 3.98 12.31
C HIS A 26 5.18 4.68 11.00
N PRO A 27 3.87 4.90 10.79
CA PRO A 27 3.33 5.43 9.53
C PRO A 27 3.54 6.95 9.34
N ALA A 28 4.08 7.66 10.34
CA ALA A 28 4.21 9.12 10.34
C ALA A 28 5.67 9.60 10.25
N GLU A 29 6.58 8.73 9.79
CA GLU A 29 7.97 9.09 9.54
C GLU A 29 8.07 10.03 8.34
N VAL A 30 9.09 10.89 8.32
CA VAL A 30 9.28 11.98 7.32
C VAL A 30 9.27 11.46 5.87
N GLU A 31 9.70 10.23 5.65
CA GLU A 31 9.83 9.61 4.34
C GLU A 31 8.54 8.89 3.88
N THR A 32 7.52 8.85 4.74
CA THR A 32 6.27 8.13 4.49
C THR A 32 5.10 9.08 4.29
N LEU A 33 4.26 8.77 3.30
CA LEU A 33 2.97 9.41 3.13
C LEU A 33 1.91 8.45 3.67
N ALA A 34 1.29 8.80 4.80
CA ALA A 34 0.18 8.04 5.36
C ALA A 34 -1.11 8.85 5.35
N TRP A 35 -2.19 8.24 4.87
CA TRP A 35 -3.50 8.89 4.82
C TRP A 35 -4.63 7.86 4.84
N ASP A 36 -5.79 8.28 5.34
CA ASP A 36 -7.04 7.56 5.17
C ASP A 36 -7.76 8.10 3.92
N TYR A 37 -8.41 7.22 3.17
CA TYR A 37 -9.17 7.57 1.97
C TYR A 37 -10.44 6.72 1.90
N GLU A 38 -11.58 7.34 1.61
CA GLU A 38 -12.84 6.65 1.36
C GLU A 38 -12.89 6.18 -0.10
N GLU A 39 -12.87 4.86 -0.30
CA GLU A 39 -13.02 4.27 -1.62
C GLU A 39 -14.48 4.33 -2.10
N GLY A 40 -14.72 4.14 -3.40
CA GLY A 40 -16.06 4.22 -3.99
C GLY A 40 -17.08 3.21 -3.44
N ASP A 41 -16.63 2.20 -2.70
CA ASP A 41 -17.48 1.23 -1.99
C ASP A 41 -17.78 1.64 -0.52
N GLN A 42 -17.51 2.91 -0.17
CA GLN A 42 -17.64 3.48 1.18
C GLN A 42 -16.72 2.81 2.22
N THR A 43 -15.73 2.03 1.79
CA THR A 43 -14.71 1.51 2.70
C THR A 43 -13.60 2.52 2.90
N ILE A 44 -13.24 2.74 4.16
CA ILE A 44 -12.08 3.57 4.49
C ILE A 44 -10.83 2.71 4.43
N LYS A 45 -9.86 3.10 3.61
CA LYS A 45 -8.54 2.47 3.52
C LYS A 45 -7.48 3.41 4.04
N THR A 46 -6.57 2.87 4.84
CA THR A 46 -5.33 3.54 5.23
C THR A 46 -4.25 3.12 4.26
N TYR A 47 -3.65 4.11 3.62
CA TYR A 47 -2.49 3.97 2.76
C TYR A 47 -1.25 4.40 3.53
N VAL A 48 -0.17 3.63 3.44
CA VAL A 48 1.18 4.03 3.87
C VAL A 48 2.11 3.81 2.68
N TRP A 49 2.54 4.89 2.05
CA TRP A 49 3.32 4.88 0.83
C TRP A 49 4.70 5.49 1.06
N ILE A 50 5.75 4.71 0.78
CA ILE A 50 7.11 5.24 0.65
C ILE A 50 7.32 5.60 -0.81
N LYS A 51 7.12 6.89 -1.13
CA LYS A 51 7.13 7.37 -2.51
C LYS A 51 8.46 7.11 -3.21
N ASP A 52 9.57 7.37 -2.53
CA ASP A 52 10.92 7.25 -3.12
C ASP A 52 11.35 5.80 -3.40
N TYR A 53 10.67 4.83 -2.78
CA TYR A 53 10.95 3.40 -2.94
C TYR A 53 9.83 2.65 -3.67
N ASP A 54 8.83 3.38 -4.20
CA ASP A 54 7.70 2.83 -4.93
C ASP A 54 7.02 1.66 -4.19
N PHE A 55 6.83 1.76 -2.88
CA PHE A 55 6.26 0.66 -2.08
C PHE A 55 5.11 1.14 -1.19
N VAL A 56 3.99 0.43 -1.25
CA VAL A 56 2.78 0.78 -0.50
C VAL A 56 2.29 -0.36 0.38
N VAL A 57 1.78 -0.02 1.56
CA VAL A 57 0.99 -0.88 2.42
C VAL A 57 -0.43 -0.32 2.49
N ILE A 58 -1.43 -1.17 2.26
CA ILE A 58 -2.84 -0.79 2.28
C ILE A 58 -3.57 -1.62 3.33
N MET A 59 -4.26 -0.93 4.23
CA MET A 59 -5.07 -1.52 5.28
C MET A 59 -6.52 -1.06 5.16
N LYS A 60 -7.46 -1.93 5.50
CA LYS A 60 -8.86 -1.54 5.70
C LYS A 60 -9.01 -1.02 7.12
N LYS A 61 -9.60 0.17 7.29
CA LYS A 61 -9.95 0.75 8.58
C LYS A 61 -11.39 0.38 8.92
N TYR A 62 -11.61 -0.10 10.15
CA TYR A 62 -12.92 -0.42 10.69
C TYR A 62 -13.49 0.76 11.50
N PRO A 63 -14.81 0.82 11.73
CA PRO A 63 -15.44 1.89 12.51
C PRO A 63 -14.92 2.01 13.94
N ASP A 64 -14.43 0.92 14.53
CA ASP A 64 -13.82 0.88 15.87
C ASP A 64 -12.36 1.38 15.90
N GLY A 65 -11.84 1.84 14.76
CA GLY A 65 -10.47 2.33 14.61
C GLY A 65 -9.44 1.23 14.35
N GLN A 66 -9.80 -0.05 14.42
CA GLN A 66 -8.90 -1.15 14.08
C GLN A 66 -8.57 -1.15 12.59
N ARG A 67 -7.43 -1.74 12.24
CA ARG A 67 -6.97 -1.87 10.86
C ARG A 67 -6.61 -3.31 10.54
N ARG A 68 -7.00 -3.77 9.35
CA ARG A 68 -6.59 -5.08 8.81
C ARG A 68 -5.76 -4.88 7.55
N LEU A 69 -4.58 -5.48 7.52
CA LEU A 69 -3.74 -5.54 6.32
C LEU A 69 -4.50 -6.20 5.18
N ILE A 70 -4.61 -5.52 4.05
CA ILE A 70 -5.23 -6.05 2.83
C ILE A 70 -4.15 -6.50 1.87
N THR A 71 -3.22 -5.61 1.53
CA THR A 71 -2.16 -5.91 0.59
C THR A 71 -0.97 -4.97 0.76
N SER A 72 0.17 -5.38 0.23
CA SER A 72 1.33 -4.54 -0.02
C SER A 72 1.95 -4.95 -1.37
N PHE A 73 2.53 -3.98 -2.09
CA PHE A 73 3.12 -4.20 -3.41
C PHE A 73 3.93 -2.99 -3.87
N TYR A 74 4.63 -3.17 -4.99
CA TYR A 74 5.32 -2.10 -5.70
C TYR A 74 4.38 -1.25 -6.54
N VAL A 75 4.55 0.06 -6.46
CA VAL A 75 3.84 1.02 -7.29
C VAL A 75 4.64 1.25 -8.58
N ASP A 76 4.72 0.24 -9.44
CA ASP A 76 5.48 0.27 -10.69
C ASP A 76 4.78 1.07 -11.81
N SER A 77 3.45 1.12 -11.78
CA SER A 77 2.64 1.87 -12.73
C SER A 77 2.63 3.37 -12.44
N ALA A 78 3.00 4.18 -13.44
CA ALA A 78 2.91 5.63 -13.38
C ALA A 78 1.48 6.12 -13.11
N TYR A 79 0.47 5.42 -13.64
CA TYR A 79 -0.94 5.72 -13.36
C TYR A 79 -1.26 5.54 -11.88
N THR A 80 -0.80 4.45 -11.26
CA THR A 80 -1.05 4.20 -9.83
C THR A 80 -0.34 5.22 -8.94
N LYS A 81 0.88 5.65 -9.31
CA LYS A 81 1.58 6.75 -8.61
C LYS A 81 0.75 8.03 -8.64
N GLN A 82 0.24 8.43 -9.81
CA GLN A 82 -0.62 9.61 -9.96
C GLN A 82 -1.93 9.47 -9.19
N ASP A 83 -2.55 8.28 -9.18
CA ASP A 83 -3.73 8.02 -8.38
C ASP A 83 -3.46 8.23 -6.88
N PHE A 84 -2.34 7.72 -6.37
CA PHE A 84 -1.98 7.88 -4.97
C PHE A 84 -1.67 9.33 -4.61
N GLU A 85 -0.98 10.07 -5.48
CA GLU A 85 -0.78 11.52 -5.30
C GLU A 85 -2.11 12.26 -5.24
N ARG A 86 -3.06 11.93 -6.13
CA ARG A 86 -4.41 12.51 -6.12
C ARG A 86 -5.17 12.15 -4.85
N LYS A 87 -5.13 10.89 -4.41
CA LYS A 87 -5.79 10.44 -3.17
C LYS A 87 -5.19 11.14 -1.96
N TYR A 88 -3.87 11.26 -1.90
CA TYR A 88 -3.18 11.97 -0.85
C TYR A 88 -3.53 13.47 -0.83
N ALA A 89 -3.63 14.12 -1.99
CA ALA A 89 -4.03 15.53 -2.10
C ALA A 89 -5.48 15.77 -1.67
N ASN A 90 -6.39 14.82 -1.95
CA ASN A 90 -7.81 14.87 -1.57
C ASN A 90 -8.13 14.05 -0.31
N ARG A 91 -7.14 13.88 0.57
CA ARG A 91 -7.33 13.14 1.83
C ARG A 91 -8.29 13.90 2.75
N THR A 92 -9.15 13.16 3.43
CA THR A 92 -10.09 13.67 4.44
C THR A 92 -9.39 13.88 5.78
#